data_AF-A0A2I0N430-F1
#
_entry.id   AF-A0A2I0N430-F1
#
_cell.length_a   1.000
_cell.length_b   1.000
_cell.length_c   1.000
_cell.angle_alpha   90.00
_cell.angle_beta   90.00
_cell.angle_gamma   90.00
#
_symmetry.space_group_name_H-M   'P 1'
#
loop_
_entity.id
_entity.type
_entity.pdbx_description
1 polymer ?
#
loop_
_entity_poly.entity_id
_entity_poly.type
_entity_poly.pdbx_seq_one_letter_code
_entity_poly.pdbx_strand_id
1 'polypeptide(L)' 'MRNLIITHGDIDGICSGALALSALSGKADVLFSNPMGLIEDLRAADFYDAIFITDIAIDEGSMRLLRKRFEELTGKKE' A
#
# COMPACT_ATOMS: atom_id res chain seq x y z
N MET A 1 -4.66 16.21 3.06
CA MET A 1 -3.87 15.00 2.86
C MET A 1 -4.80 13.88 2.44
N ARG A 2 -4.60 13.33 1.26
CA ARG A 2 -5.26 12.14 0.73
C ARG A 2 -4.39 10.94 1.10
N ASN A 3 -4.95 10.01 1.87
CA ASN A 3 -4.25 8.81 2.31
C ASN A 3 -4.83 7.59 1.60
N LEU A 4 -3.98 6.64 1.23
CA LEU A 4 -4.37 5.34 0.69
C LEU A 4 -3.89 4.24 1.64
N ILE A 5 -4.79 3.34 2.01
CA ILE A 5 -4.46 2.08 2.69
C ILE A 5 -4.58 0.96 1.68
N ILE A 6 -3.50 0.21 1.46
CA ILE A 6 -3.47 -1.01 0.66
C ILE A 6 -3.32 -2.18 1.62
N THR A 7 -4.30 -3.07 1.67
CA THR A 7 -4.31 -4.20 2.60
C THR A 7 -4.80 -5.48 1.96
N HIS A 8 -4.49 -6.62 2.54
CA HIS A 8 -5.03 -7.90 2.09
C HIS A 8 -6.52 -8.05 2.44
N GLY A 9 -7.25 -8.85 1.65
CA GLY A 9 -8.71 -8.98 1.72
C GLY A 9 -9.23 -10.06 2.68
N ASP A 10 -8.35 -10.73 3.43
CA ASP A 10 -8.74 -11.70 4.44
C ASP A 10 -8.89 -11.05 5.83
N ILE A 11 -9.10 -11.87 6.86
CA ILE A 11 -9.42 -11.39 8.20
C ILE A 11 -8.27 -10.57 8.80
N ASP A 12 -7.02 -10.99 8.61
CA ASP A 12 -5.86 -10.27 9.18
C ASP A 12 -5.65 -8.93 8.46
N GLY A 13 -5.75 -8.93 7.13
CA GLY A 13 -5.66 -7.71 6.33
C GLY A 13 -6.81 -6.73 6.59
N ILE A 14 -8.04 -7.21 6.75
CA ILE A 14 -9.19 -6.37 7.11
C ILE A 14 -8.99 -5.74 8.50
N CYS A 15 -8.58 -6.53 9.49
CA CYS A 15 -8.30 -6.02 10.84
C CYS A 15 -7.18 -4.97 10.83
N SER A 16 -6.07 -5.27 10.17
CA SER A 16 -4.92 -4.36 10.03
C SER A 16 -5.29 -3.06 9.32
N GLY A 17 -6.04 -3.16 8.22
CA GLY A 17 -6.53 -2.00 7.48
C GLY A 17 -7.51 -1.14 8.28
N ALA A 18 -8.40 -1.76 9.06
CA ALA A 18 -9.33 -1.05 9.95
C ALA A 18 -8.59 -0.28 11.06
N LEU A 19 -7.53 -0.87 11.64
CA LEU A 19 -6.68 -0.18 12.61
C LEU A 19 -5.97 1.02 11.99
N ALA A 20 -5.40 0.87 10.79
CA ALA A 20 -4.78 1.97 10.05
C ALA A 20 -5.80 3.09 9.74
N LEU A 21 -7.00 2.73 9.27
CA LEU A 21 -8.08 3.69 8.99
C LEU A 21 -8.53 4.44 10.26
N SER A 22 -8.62 3.74 11.38
CA SER A 22 -8.94 4.34 12.68
C SER A 22 -7.86 5.34 13.11
N ALA A 23 -6.57 5.00 12.95
CA ALA A 23 -5.46 5.91 13.24
C ALA A 23 -5.50 7.18 12.36
N LEU A 24 -6.04 7.07 11.14
CA LEU A 24 -6.27 8.19 10.22
C LEU A 24 -7.62 8.89 10.42
N SER A 25 -8.31 8.66 11.54
CA SER A 25 -9.63 9.25 11.85
C SER A 25 -10.68 9.00 10.75
N GLY A 26 -10.62 7.85 10.08
CA GLY A 26 -11.51 7.49 8.97
C GLY A 26 -11.23 8.22 7.67
N LYS A 27 -10.11 8.94 7.54
CA LYS A 27 -9.77 9.77 6.37
C LYS A 27 -8.72 9.11 5.48
N ALA A 28 -9.09 7.99 4.88
CA ALA A 28 -8.28 7.30 3.87
C ALA A 28 -9.18 6.50 2.92
N ASP A 29 -8.75 6.39 1.67
CA ASP A 29 -9.31 5.41 0.74
C ASP A 29 -8.68 4.04 1.02
N VAL A 30 -9.45 2.95 0.88
CA VAL A 30 -9.01 1.58 1.16
C VAL A 30 -9.03 0.77 -0.13
N LEU A 31 -7.91 0.13 -0.45
CA LEU A 31 -7.73 -0.76 -1.59
C LEU A 31 -7.33 -2.15 -1.10
N PHE A 32 -8.10 -3.17 -1.50
CA PHE A 32 -7.74 -4.56 -1.23
C PHE A 32 -6.81 -5.09 -2.31
N SER A 33 -5.74 -5.75 -1.89
CA SER A 33 -4.68 -6.23 -2.77
C SER A 33 -4.16 -7.60 -2.32
N ASN A 34 -3.15 -8.10 -3.01
CA ASN A 34 -2.41 -9.33 -2.72
C ASN A 34 -0.94 -9.17 -3.16
N PRO A 35 -0.04 -10.07 -2.74
CA PRO A 35 1.39 -9.97 -3.06
C PRO A 35 1.71 -9.79 -4.55
N MET A 36 0.98 -10.48 -5.44
CA MET A 36 1.20 -10.41 -6.89
C MET A 36 0.61 -9.15 -7.53
N GLY A 37 -0.46 -8.60 -6.96
CA GLY A 37 -1.17 -7.41 -7.46
C GLY A 37 -0.55 -6.08 -7.01
N LEU A 38 0.24 -6.08 -5.93
CA LEU A 38 0.73 -4.86 -5.28
C LEU A 38 1.39 -3.87 -6.25
N ILE A 39 2.19 -4.35 -7.21
CA ILE A 39 2.88 -3.48 -8.15
C ILE A 39 1.92 -2.69 -9.06
N GLU A 40 0.81 -3.31 -9.47
CA GLU A 40 -0.19 -2.68 -10.32
C GLU A 40 -1.05 -1.71 -9.49
N ASP A 41 -1.37 -2.10 -8.26
CA ASP A 41 -2.13 -1.29 -7.31
C ASP A 41 -1.37 -0.03 -6.88
N LEU A 42 -0.03 -0.09 -6.82
CA LEU A 42 0.84 1.07 -6.59
C LEU A 42 0.84 2.09 -7.73
N ARG A 43 0.06 1.90 -8.81
CA ARG A 43 -0.24 2.99 -9.77
C ARG A 43 -1.25 3.97 -9.21
N ALA A 44 -2.16 3.53 -8.32
CA ALA A 44 -3.09 4.43 -7.64
C ALA A 44 -2.35 5.42 -6.72
N ALA A 45 -1.15 5.05 -6.26
CA ALA A 45 -0.24 5.83 -5.41
C ALA A 45 -0.04 7.28 -5.82
N ASP A 46 0.04 7.56 -7.13
CA ASP A 46 0.39 8.88 -7.67
C ASP A 46 -0.67 9.96 -7.36
N PHE A 47 -1.86 9.56 -6.91
CA PHE A 47 -2.97 10.46 -6.57
C PHE A 47 -3.12 10.73 -5.07
N TYR A 48 -2.18 10.23 -4.25
CA TYR A 48 -2.22 10.30 -2.79
C TYR A 48 -0.95 10.93 -2.20
N ASP A 49 -1.09 11.55 -1.04
CA ASP A 49 0.01 12.17 -0.31
C ASP A 49 0.79 11.14 0.54
N ALA A 50 0.08 10.12 1.04
CA ALA A 50 0.66 9.08 1.89
C ALA A 50 0.01 7.72 1.60
N ILE A 51 0.82 6.67 1.68
CA ILE A 51 0.42 5.28 1.41
C ILE A 51 0.81 4.42 2.60
N PHE A 52 -0.14 3.60 3.03
CA PHE A 52 0.01 2.65 4.12
C PHE A 52 -0.21 1.25 3.56
N ILE A 53 0.77 0.37 3.67
CA ILE A 53 0.67 -1.02 3.21
C ILE A 53 0.64 -1.90 4.45
N THR A 54 -0.41 -2.72 4.59
CA THR A 54 -0.59 -3.62 5.75
C THR A 54 -0.89 -5.03 5.27
N ASP A 55 -0.38 -6.03 5.99
CA ASP A 55 -0.63 -7.46 5.72
C ASP A 55 -0.42 -7.90 4.26
N ILE A 56 0.60 -7.36 3.60
CA ILE A 56 0.96 -7.78 2.24
C ILE A 56 2.42 -8.20 2.24
N ALA A 57 2.66 -9.47 1.89
CA ALA A 57 3.99 -9.98 1.63
C ALA A 57 4.55 -9.43 0.31
N ILE A 58 5.87 -9.30 0.24
CA ILE A 58 6.58 -8.96 -1.01
C ILE A 58 6.88 -10.24 -1.77
N ASP A 59 6.40 -10.34 -3.01
CA ASP A 59 6.79 -11.40 -3.92
C ASP A 59 8.23 -11.20 -4.43
N GLU A 60 9.03 -12.26 -4.42
CA GLU A 60 10.45 -12.20 -4.81
C GLU A 60 10.63 -11.85 -6.29
N GLY A 61 9.73 -12.32 -7.16
CA GLY A 61 9.75 -12.01 -8.60
C GLY A 61 9.52 -10.53 -8.89
N SER A 62 8.72 -9.86 -8.06
CA SER A 62 8.40 -8.43 -8.17
C SER A 62 9.28 -7.52 -7.31
N MET A 63 10.12 -8.06 -6.42
CA MET A 63 10.89 -7.30 -5.43
C MET A 63 11.68 -6.13 -6.05
N ARG A 64 12.37 -6.37 -7.18
CA ARG A 64 13.15 -5.31 -7.85
C ARG A 64 12.26 -4.18 -8.38
N LEU A 65 11.08 -4.51 -8.90
CA LEU A 65 10.13 -3.52 -9.42
C LEU A 65 9.48 -2.75 -8.27
N LEU A 66 9.09 -3.42 -7.20
CA LEU A 66 8.53 -2.79 -6.00
C LEU A 66 9.53 -1.84 -5.35
N ARG A 67 10.79 -2.25 -5.19
CA ARG A 67 11.86 -1.38 -4.69
C ARG A 67 11.97 -0.11 -5.54
N LYS A 68 12.10 -0.26 -6.86
CA LYS A 68 12.20 0.89 -7.77
C LYS A 68 10.98 1.80 -7.64
N ARG A 69 9.78 1.23 -7.52
CA ARG A 69 8.54 2.00 -7.36
C ARG A 69 8.52 2.76 -6.04
N PHE A 70 8.98 2.18 -4.94
CA PHE A 70 9.09 2.87 -3.65
C PHE A 70 10.12 4.00 -3.68
N GLU A 71 11.25 3.82 -4.37
CA GLU A 71 12.25 4.87 -4.60
C GLU A 71 11.66 6.05 -5.37
N GLU A 72 10.94 5.77 -6.47
CA GLU A 72 10.22 6.79 -7.25
C GLU A 72 9.20 7.57 -6.40
N LEU A 73 8.41 6.88 -5.57
CA LEU A 73 7.38 7.49 -4.73
C LEU A 73 7.96 8.31 -3.56
N THR A 74 9.13 7.92 -3.04
CA THR A 74 9.77 8.61 -1.91
C THR A 74 10.77 9.69 -2.34
N GLY A 75 11.04 9.81 -3.65
CA GLY A 75 12.05 10.71 -4.19
C GLY A 75 13.49 10.36 -3.77
N LYS A 76 13.71 9.17 -3.19
CA LYS A 76 15.05 8.68 -2.84
C LYS A 76 15.68 8.00 -4.05
N LYS A 77 16.90 8.39 -4.39
CA LYS A 77 17.79 7.63 -5.26
C LYS A 77 18.98 7.20 -4.40
N GLU A 78 19.15 5.90 -4.18
CA GLU A 78 20.39 5.32 -3.64
C GLU A 78 21.44 5.17 -4.75
#